data_AF-A0A8H7KAF7-F1
#
_entry.id   AF-A0A8H7KAF7-F1
#
_cell.length_a   1.000
_cell.length_b   1.000
_cell.length_c   1.000
_cell.angle_alpha   90.00
_cell.angle_beta   90.00
_cell.angle_gamma   90.00
#
_symmetry.space_group_name_H-M   'P 1'
#
loop_
_entity.id
_entity.type
_entity.pdbx_description
1 polymer ?
#
loop_
_entity_poly.entity_id
_entity_poly.type
_entity_poly.pdbx_seq_one_letter_code
_entity_poly.pdbx_strand_id
1 'polypeptide(L)'
;MGEGDGTVNLLSTGYMCNRGWQVKRYNPAGVQVTVVEMPHEPERFSPRGGPKTADHVDILGRQNLNELILKVAAGKGSTISNYVASNIRKYAARVKIYEEGEEESQETGEKGESGRL
;
A
#
# COMPACT_ATOMS: atom_id res chain seq x y z
N MET A 1 -8.19 14.83 -8.74
CA MET A 1 -8.16 14.15 -7.43
C MET A 1 -6.93 13.26 -7.41
N GLY A 2 -6.05 13.41 -6.42
CA GLY A 2 -4.89 12.51 -6.28
C GLY A 2 -5.33 11.12 -5.82
N GLU A 3 -4.53 10.09 -6.14
CA GLU A 3 -4.75 8.73 -5.62
C GLU A 3 -4.50 8.72 -4.10
N GLY A 4 -5.50 8.29 -3.32
CA GLY A 4 -5.51 8.36 -1.86
C GLY A 4 -6.93 8.26 -1.29
N ASP A 5 -7.10 8.56 -0.01
CA ASP A 5 -8.41 8.57 0.68
C ASP A 5 -8.99 9.98 0.84
N GLY A 6 -8.53 10.94 0.03
CA GLY A 6 -8.91 12.35 0.12
C GLY A 6 -8.12 13.16 1.16
N THR A 7 -7.39 12.52 2.09
CA THR A 7 -6.50 13.19 3.06
C THR A 7 -5.06 12.69 2.95
N VAL A 8 -4.90 11.37 2.93
CA VAL A 8 -3.62 10.66 2.89
C VAL A 8 -3.40 10.11 1.48
N ASN A 9 -2.17 10.25 0.98
CA ASN A 9 -1.82 9.76 -0.35
C ASN A 9 -1.72 8.22 -0.39
N LEU A 10 -1.92 7.66 -1.58
CA LEU A 10 -1.90 6.21 -1.78
C LEU A 10 -0.59 5.55 -1.33
N LEU A 11 0.55 6.23 -1.51
CA LEU A 11 1.85 5.69 -1.12
C LEU A 11 1.94 5.52 0.42
N SER A 12 1.51 6.51 1.19
CA SER A 12 1.54 6.45 2.66
C SER A 12 0.58 5.38 3.18
N THR A 13 -0.66 5.34 2.68
CA THR A 13 -1.67 4.38 3.14
C THR A 13 -1.39 2.93 2.68
N GLY A 14 -0.75 2.75 1.53
CA GLY A 14 -0.65 1.45 0.87
C GLY A 14 0.73 0.78 0.88
N TYR A 15 1.83 1.53 1.07
CA TYR A 15 3.18 1.00 0.88
C TYR A 15 3.53 -0.15 1.82
N MET A 16 3.27 0.03 3.13
CA MET A 16 3.66 -0.95 4.13
C MET A 16 2.97 -2.30 3.91
N CYS A 17 1.67 -2.27 3.67
CA CYS A 17 0.88 -3.48 3.49
C CYS A 17 1.19 -4.23 2.18
N ASN A 18 1.60 -3.50 1.13
CA ASN A 18 1.91 -4.11 -0.18
C ASN A 18 3.38 -4.51 -0.35
N ARG A 19 4.32 -3.93 0.41
CA ARG A 19 5.76 -4.22 0.28
C ARG A 19 6.52 -4.16 1.59
N GLY A 20 6.31 -3.12 2.41
CA GLY A 20 7.08 -2.92 3.65
C GLY A 20 7.07 -4.15 4.57
N TRP A 21 5.88 -4.68 4.90
CA TRP A 21 5.74 -5.86 5.76
C TRP A 21 6.18 -7.19 5.14
N GLN A 22 6.60 -7.20 3.88
CA GLN A 22 7.22 -8.37 3.25
C GLN A 22 8.74 -8.39 3.47
N VAL A 23 9.33 -7.29 3.92
CA VAL A 23 10.76 -7.23 4.27
C VAL A 23 10.97 -7.77 5.67
N LYS A 24 11.93 -8.70 5.81
CA LYS A 24 12.24 -9.38 7.07
C LYS A 24 12.57 -8.42 8.21
N ARG A 25 13.27 -7.33 7.91
CA ARG A 25 13.54 -6.25 8.87
C ARG A 25 12.27 -5.70 9.54
N TYR A 26 11.22 -5.48 8.75
CA TYR A 26 10.01 -4.82 9.21
C TYR A 26 8.97 -5.80 9.75
N ASN A 27 9.06 -7.08 9.36
CA ASN A 27 8.19 -8.16 9.83
C ASN A 27 9.00 -9.44 10.10
N PRO A 28 9.81 -9.47 11.17
CA PRO A 28 10.72 -10.59 11.45
C PRO A 28 9.98 -11.90 11.76
N ALA A 29 8.75 -11.81 12.28
CA ALA A 29 7.91 -12.96 12.58
C ALA A 29 7.14 -13.50 11.35
N GLY A 30 7.23 -12.83 10.20
CA GLY A 30 6.54 -13.26 8.97
C GLY A 30 5.02 -13.30 9.12
N VAL A 31 4.45 -12.37 9.92
CA VAL A 31 3.01 -12.30 10.15
C VAL A 31 2.30 -12.09 8.80
N GLN A 32 1.23 -12.86 8.57
CA GLN A 32 0.44 -12.75 7.35
C GLN A 32 -0.23 -11.39 7.26
N VAL A 33 -0.12 -10.76 6.08
CA VAL A 33 -0.74 -9.46 5.79
C VAL A 33 -1.80 -9.64 4.70
N THR A 34 -3.02 -9.20 5.00
CA THR A 34 -4.13 -9.17 4.06
C THR A 34 -4.53 -7.72 3.80
N VAL A 35 -4.53 -7.32 2.54
CA VAL A 35 -4.84 -5.98 2.06
C VAL A 35 -6.20 -5.99 1.38
N VAL A 36 -7.10 -5.13 1.82
CA VAL A 36 -8.41 -4.93 1.19
C VAL A 36 -8.58 -3.44 0.89
N GLU A 37 -8.56 -3.10 -0.39
CA GLU A 37 -8.83 -1.75 -0.84
C GLU A 37 -10.32 -1.53 -1.09
N MET A 38 -10.80 -0.33 -0.80
CA MET A 38 -12.21 0.02 -0.93
C MET A 38 -12.32 1.23 -1.85
N PRO A 39 -12.53 1.03 -3.16
CA PRO A 39 -12.71 2.14 -4.10
C PRO A 39 -13.83 3.07 -3.63
N HIS A 40 -13.57 4.38 -3.69
CA HIS A 40 -14.54 5.42 -3.40
C HIS A 40 -15.54 5.51 -4.57
N GLU A 41 -16.78 5.06 -4.36
CA GLU A 41 -17.85 5.06 -5.37
C GLU A 41 -19.09 5.81 -4.85
N PRO A 42 -19.10 7.15 -4.90
CA PRO A 42 -20.14 7.93 -4.25
C PRO A 42 -21.42 7.93 -5.09
N GLU A 43 -22.56 7.70 -4.45
CA GLU A 43 -23.88 7.87 -5.05
C GLU A 43 -24.26 9.35 -5.08
N ARG A 44 -24.61 9.84 -6.28
CA ARG A 44 -24.88 11.27 -6.54
C ARG A 44 -26.08 11.86 -5.78
N PHE A 45 -26.93 11.04 -5.17
CA PHE A 45 -28.19 11.48 -4.55
C PHE A 45 -28.26 11.24 -3.03
N SER A 46 -27.18 10.78 -2.40
CA SER A 46 -27.12 10.62 -0.95
C SER A 46 -26.35 11.79 -0.32
N PRO A 47 -26.88 12.46 0.72
CA PRO A 47 -26.20 13.58 1.38
C PRO A 47 -24.87 13.21 2.05
N ARG A 48 -24.55 11.91 2.16
CA ARG A 48 -23.25 11.40 2.62
C ARG A 48 -22.50 10.59 1.54
N GLY A 49 -22.85 10.78 0.27
CA GLY A 49 -22.24 10.07 -0.87
C GLY A 49 -22.57 8.57 -0.94
N GLY A 50 -23.48 8.04 -0.14
CA GLY A 50 -23.95 6.65 -0.24
C GLY A 50 -23.06 5.62 0.48
N PRO A 51 -23.45 4.33 0.46
CA PRO A 51 -22.83 3.27 1.27
C PRO A 51 -21.42 2.85 0.81
N LYS A 52 -20.94 3.37 -0.32
CA LYS A 52 -19.63 3.04 -0.91
C LYS A 52 -18.66 4.22 -0.91
N THR A 53 -18.92 5.28 -0.13
CA THR A 53 -17.89 6.28 0.15
C THR A 53 -16.72 5.63 0.88
N ALA A 54 -15.52 6.12 0.57
CA ALA A 54 -14.27 5.65 1.17
C ALA A 54 -13.30 6.80 1.42
N ASP A 55 -13.82 8.03 1.52
CA ASP A 55 -12.99 9.16 1.95
C ASP A 55 -12.62 8.97 3.43
N HIS A 56 -11.51 9.58 3.82
CA HIS A 56 -10.83 9.40 5.10
C HIS A 56 -11.77 9.42 6.31
N VAL A 57 -12.76 10.33 6.31
CA VAL A 57 -13.72 10.49 7.41
C VAL A 57 -14.92 9.55 7.27
N ASP A 58 -15.38 9.31 6.04
CA ASP A 58 -16.62 8.58 5.77
C ASP A 58 -16.46 7.06 5.77
N ILE A 59 -15.23 6.56 5.69
CA ILE A 59 -14.93 5.13 5.61
C ILE A 59 -15.51 4.32 6.79
N LEU A 60 -15.62 4.92 7.98
CA LEU A 60 -16.22 4.26 9.16
C LEU A 60 -17.72 3.97 9.00
N GLY A 61 -18.40 4.71 8.12
CA GLY A 61 -19.81 4.47 7.78
C GLY A 61 -20.01 3.33 6.78
N ARG A 62 -18.95 2.82 6.16
CA ARG A 62 -19.04 1.82 5.09
C ARG A 62 -19.36 0.43 5.63
N GLN A 63 -20.44 -0.17 5.12
CA GLN A 63 -20.90 -1.50 5.55
C GLN A 63 -19.83 -2.59 5.36
N ASN A 64 -19.11 -2.56 4.23
CA ASN A 64 -18.08 -3.55 3.94
C ASN A 64 -16.93 -3.50 4.98
N LEU A 65 -16.48 -2.31 5.38
CA LEU A 65 -15.46 -2.19 6.43
C LEU A 65 -15.96 -2.80 7.75
N ASN A 66 -17.19 -2.47 8.14
CA ASN A 66 -17.77 -2.99 9.37
C ASN A 66 -17.92 -4.52 9.34
N GLU A 67 -18.28 -5.10 8.20
CA GLU A 67 -18.31 -6.56 8.02
C GLU A 67 -16.92 -7.20 8.18
N LEU A 68 -15.87 -6.58 7.62
CA LEU A 68 -14.50 -7.06 7.78
C LEU A 68 -14.05 -7.03 9.23
N ILE A 69 -14.32 -5.93 9.96
CA ILE A 69 -13.98 -5.80 11.38
C ILE A 69 -14.67 -6.92 12.18
N LEU A 70 -15.96 -7.17 11.92
CA LEU A 70 -16.71 -8.24 12.57
C LEU A 70 -16.15 -9.64 12.25
N LYS A 71 -15.76 -9.91 11.00
CA LYS A 71 -15.12 -11.18 10.61
C LYS A 71 -13.80 -11.38 11.36
N VAL A 72 -12.98 -10.34 11.49
CA VAL A 72 -11.72 -10.40 12.24
C VAL A 72 -11.99 -10.66 13.72
N ALA A 73 -12.86 -9.87 14.35
CA ALA A 73 -13.19 -10.00 15.77
C ALA A 73 -13.82 -11.36 16.12
N ALA A 74 -14.58 -11.96 15.19
CA ALA A 74 -15.15 -13.29 15.34
C ALA A 74 -14.17 -14.45 15.05
N GLY A 75 -12.89 -14.17 14.83
CA GLY A 75 -11.87 -15.18 14.52
C GLY A 75 -11.97 -15.78 13.11
N LYS A 76 -12.77 -15.17 12.22
CA LYS A 76 -12.95 -15.57 10.82
C LYS A 76 -12.08 -14.75 9.85
N GLY A 77 -11.01 -14.15 10.35
CA GLY A 77 -10.10 -13.32 9.54
C GLY A 77 -9.48 -14.07 8.35
N SER A 78 -9.28 -15.38 8.47
CA SER A 78 -8.77 -16.24 7.38
C SER A 78 -9.70 -16.34 6.17
N THR A 79 -10.97 -15.95 6.31
CA THR A 79 -11.95 -15.93 5.20
C THR A 79 -11.84 -14.66 4.35
N ILE A 80 -11.07 -13.67 4.80
CA ILE A 80 -10.89 -12.40 4.10
C ILE A 80 -9.83 -12.57 3.02
N SER A 81 -10.19 -12.25 1.78
CA SER A 81 -9.28 -12.35 0.64
C SER A 81 -8.59 -11.02 0.35
N ASN A 82 -7.36 -11.10 -0.16
CA ASN A 82 -6.63 -9.93 -0.65
C ASN A 82 -7.36 -9.30 -1.86
N TYR A 83 -7.52 -7.97 -1.81
CA TYR A 83 -8.09 -7.19 -2.90
C TYR A 83 -7.35 -5.85 -3.01
N VAL A 84 -6.67 -5.65 -4.14
CA VAL A 84 -5.89 -4.43 -4.44
C VAL A 84 -6.31 -3.97 -5.83
N ALA A 85 -6.95 -2.81 -5.91
CA ALA A 85 -7.46 -2.20 -7.13
C ALA A 85 -6.54 -1.08 -7.65
N SER A 86 -5.77 -0.46 -6.76
CA SER A 86 -4.92 0.69 -7.05
C SER A 86 -3.59 0.31 -7.70
N ASN A 87 -2.87 1.32 -8.21
CA ASN A 87 -1.52 1.16 -8.75
C ASN A 87 -0.42 1.03 -7.67
N ILE A 88 -0.77 0.86 -6.39
CA ILE A 88 0.18 0.88 -5.27
C ILE A 88 1.36 -0.09 -5.45
N ARG A 89 1.14 -1.28 -6.01
CA ARG A 89 2.22 -2.27 -6.24
C ARG A 89 3.31 -1.72 -7.16
N LYS A 90 2.92 -0.98 -8.20
CA LYS A 90 3.87 -0.32 -9.13
C LYS A 90 4.65 0.78 -8.42
N TYR A 91 4.01 1.53 -7.53
CA TYR A 91 4.66 2.62 -6.81
C TYR A 91 5.61 2.12 -5.75
N ALA A 92 5.17 1.12 -4.97
CA ALA A 92 5.98 0.47 -3.96
C ALA A 92 7.25 -0.16 -4.57
N ALA A 93 7.17 -0.68 -5.80
CA ALA A 93 8.33 -1.24 -6.50
C ALA A 93 9.48 -0.25 -6.72
N ARG A 94 9.18 1.05 -6.80
CA ARG A 94 10.17 2.12 -7.02
C ARG A 94 10.86 2.58 -5.75
N VAL A 95 10.39 2.16 -4.58
CA VAL A 95 11.01 2.50 -3.30
C VAL A 95 12.19 1.58 -3.05
N LYS A 96 13.38 2.18 -2.94
CA LYS A 96 14.62 1.48 -2.58
C LYS A 96 14.64 1.21 -1.08
N ILE A 97 14.96 -0.02 -0.71
CA ILE A 97 15.11 -0.45 0.69
C ILE A 97 16.57 -0.86 0.82
N TYR A 98 17.28 -0.22 1.75
CA TYR A 98 18.68 -0.52 2.01
C TYR A 98 18.74 -1.41 3.25
N GLU A 99 19.19 -2.66 3.12
CA GLU A 99 19.50 -3.48 4.28
C GLU A 99 20.85 -3.03 4.90
N GLU A 100 20.97 -3.10 6.21
CA GLU A 100 22.12 -2.61 6.98
C GLU A 100 23.22 -3.65 6.78
N GLY A 101 24.27 -3.27 6.06
CA GLY A 101 25.38 -4.15 5.71
C GLY A 101 25.60 -4.35 4.21
N GLU A 102 24.75 -3.78 3.33
CA GLU A 102 25.02 -3.73 1.89
C GLU A 102 25.63 -2.37 1.53
N GLU A 103 26.95 -2.27 1.61
CA GLU A 103 27.69 -1.16 1.01
C GLU A 103 27.54 -1.23 -0.51
N GLU A 104 27.15 -0.11 -1.13
CA GLU A 104 27.00 -0.02 -2.59
C GLU A 104 28.36 -0.27 -3.26
N SER A 105 28.52 -1.41 -3.93
CA SER A 105 29.47 -1.49 -5.04
C SER A 105 28.85 -0.78 -6.24
N GLN A 106 28.93 0.54 -6.25
CA GLN A 106 28.79 1.29 -7.49
C GLN A 106 30.05 1.00 -8.32
N GLU A 107 29.93 0.20 -9.36
CA GLU A 107 30.95 0.08 -10.42
C GLU A 107 31.25 1.48 -10.95
N THR A 108 32.41 2.01 -10.57
CA THR A 108 33.06 3.13 -11.25
C THR A 108 33.47 2.64 -12.63
N GLY A 109 32.72 3.02 -13.66
CA GLY A 109 33.16 2.98 -15.04
C GLY A 109 34.30 3.98 -15.25
N GLU A 110 35.53 3.56 -14.98
CA GLU A 110 36.75 4.30 -15.28
C GLU A 110 37.22 4.06 -16.72
N LYS A 111 37.59 5.17 -17.37
CA LYS A 111 38.68 5.35 -18.35
C LYS A 111 38.46 4.95 -19.82
N GLY A 112 38.23 5.98 -20.62
CA GLY A 112 38.77 6.10 -21.97
C GLY A 112 39.61 7.38 -22.07
N GLU A 113 40.89 7.31 -21.69
CA GLU A 113 41.88 8.36 -21.95
C GLU A 113 43.03 7.75 -22.77
N SER A 114 43.15 8.13 -24.04
CA SER A 114 44.39 8.18 -24.85
C SER A 114 44.01 8.59 -26.29
N GLY A 115 44.60 9.57 -26.97
CA GLY A 115 45.79 10.34 -26.70
C GLY A 115 46.00 11.37 -27.84
N ARG A 116 47.05 12.18 -27.68
CA ARG A 116 47.61 13.13 -28.65
C ARG A 116 47.47 12.71 -30.12
N LEU A 117 47.07 13.65 -30.97
CA LEU A 117 47.87 14.22 -32.07
C LEU A 117 47.44 15.68 -32.28
#